data_AF-A0A0N5AUW2-F1
#
_entry.id   AF-A0A0N5AUW2-F1
#
_cell.length_a   1.000
_cell.length_b   1.000
_cell.length_c   1.000
_cell.angle_alpha   90.00
_cell.angle_beta   90.00
_cell.angle_gamma   90.00
#
_symmetry.space_group_name_H-M   'P 1'
#
loop_
_entity.id
_entity.type
_entity.pdbx_description
1 polymer ?
#
loop_
_entity_poly.entity_id
_entity_poly.type
_entity_poly.pdbx_seq_one_letter_code
_entity_poly.pdbx_strand_id
1 'polypeptide(L)' 'MNCLNPEWSKKIMLKYLSPEQKIRLEVYDIDCASTNLTDHDFLGCAELTLISLLQAPLRKRTLLLEDKK' A
#
# COMPACT_ATOMS: atom_id res chain seq x y z
N MET A 1 15.16 9.86 9.15
CA MET A 1 15.28 8.77 10.15
C MET A 1 14.95 7.50 9.40
N ASN A 2 15.88 6.55 9.35
CA ASN A 2 15.73 5.34 8.54
C ASN A 2 15.03 4.27 9.39
N CYS A 3 14.04 3.58 8.84
CA CYS A 3 13.24 2.59 9.56
C CYS A 3 12.91 1.39 8.67
N LEU A 4 13.29 0.19 9.10
CA LEU A 4 12.98 -1.06 8.40
C LEU A 4 11.57 -1.58 8.68
N ASN A 5 10.91 -1.06 9.73
CA ASN A 5 9.55 -1.44 10.13
C ASN A 5 8.70 -0.17 10.31
N PRO A 6 8.38 0.56 9.23
CA PRO A 6 7.70 1.83 9.33
C PRO A 6 6.24 1.68 9.81
N GLU A 7 5.80 2.62 10.64
CA GLU A 7 4.38 2.81 10.97
C GLU A 7 3.90 4.15 10.37
N TRP A 8 3.00 4.10 9.40
CA TRP A 8 2.50 5.32 8.75
C TRP A 8 1.41 6.00 9.57
N SER A 9 1.58 7.30 9.84
CA SER A 9 0.57 8.10 10.55
C SER A 9 -0.51 8.69 9.63
N LYS A 10 -0.20 8.90 8.35
CA LYS A 10 -1.11 9.51 7.39
C LYS A 10 -2.16 8.50 6.93
N LYS A 11 -3.44 8.83 7.16
CA LYS A 11 -4.57 8.02 6.66
C LYS A 11 -4.82 8.29 5.19
N ILE A 12 -5.05 7.23 4.42
CA ILE A 12 -5.48 7.31 3.02
C ILE A 12 -7.01 7.30 3.01
N MET A 13 -7.62 8.36 2.49
CA MET A 13 -9.08 8.45 2.34
C MET A 13 -9.46 7.96 0.95
N LEU A 14 -10.26 6.90 0.88
CA LEU A 14 -10.76 6.33 -0.37
C LEU A 14 -12.28 6.49 -0.43
N LYS A 15 -12.78 6.92 -1.59
CA LYS A 15 -14.22 6.90 -1.86
C LYS A 15 -14.66 5.48 -2.15
N TYR A 16 -15.72 5.03 -1.50
CA TYR A 16 -16.37 3.75 -1.78
C TYR A 16 -17.16 3.87 -3.09
N LEU A 17 -16.65 3.29 -4.19
CA LEU A 17 -17.35 3.25 -5.48
C LEU A 17 -18.09 1.93 -5.69
N SER A 18 -17.44 0.80 -5.42
CA SER A 18 -18.05 -0.54 -5.49
C SER A 18 -17.33 -1.55 -4.57
N PRO A 19 -18.00 -2.64 -4.14
CA PRO A 19 -17.35 -3.72 -3.41
C PRO A 19 -16.18 -4.37 -4.16
N GLU A 20 -16.29 -4.48 -5.49
CA GLU A 20 -15.30 -5.12 -6.37
C GLU A 20 -14.13 -4.19 -6.74
N GLN A 21 -14.12 -2.95 -6.22
CA GLN A 21 -13.05 -2.00 -6.44
C GLN A 21 -11.71 -2.60 -6.00
N LYS A 22 -10.79 -2.75 -6.95
CA LYS A 22 -9.42 -3.21 -6.73
C LYS A 22 -8.54 -2.05 -6.26
N ILE A 23 -7.69 -2.34 -5.29
CA ILE A 23 -6.73 -1.42 -4.70
C ILE A 23 -5.36 -2.09 -4.84
N ARG A 24 -4.42 -1.38 -5.46
CA ARG A 24 -3.00 -1.77 -5.51
C ARG A 24 -2.24 -0.81 -4.62
N LEU A 25 -1.53 -1.37 -3.65
CA LEU A 25 -0.63 -0.66 -2.75
C LEU A 25 0.79 -0.93 -3.24
N GLU A 26 1.60 0.11 -3.31
CA GLU A 26 3.00 0.02 -3.72
C GLU A 26 3.84 0.68 -2.63
N VAL A 27 4.95 0.02 -2.29
CA VAL A 27 5.88 0.50 -1.27
C VAL A 27 7.19 0.83 -1.96
N TYR A 28 7.72 2.01 -1.65
CA TYR A 28 8.97 2.53 -2.18
C TYR A 28 9.89 2.93 -1.03
N ASP A 29 11.20 2.75 -1.20
CA ASP A 29 12.22 3.37 -0.35
C ASP A 29 12.56 4.76 -0.92
N ILE A 30 12.55 5.79 -0.07
CA ILE A 30 12.74 7.17 -0.51
C ILE A 30 14.22 7.52 -0.36
N ASP A 31 14.98 7.29 -1.44
CA ASP A 31 16.43 7.47 -1.43
C ASP A 31 16.89 8.91 -1.74
N CYS A 32 16.02 9.71 -2.36
CA CYS A 32 16.35 11.05 -2.81
C CYS A 32 15.23 12.06 -2.55
N ALA A 33 15.53 13.35 -2.71
CA ALA A 33 14.54 14.42 -2.53
C ALA A 33 13.58 14.61 -3.73
N SER A 34 13.63 13.72 -4.73
CA SER A 34 12.71 13.76 -5.87
C SER A 34 11.27 13.49 -5.43
N THR A 35 10.31 14.02 -6.17
CA THR A 35 8.89 13.70 -5.99
C THR A 35 8.42 12.61 -6.95
N ASN A 36 9.27 12.18 -7.87
CA ASN A 36 8.93 11.14 -8.84
C ASN A 36 9.21 9.76 -8.25
N LEU A 37 8.17 8.91 -8.16
CA LEU A 37 8.29 7.54 -7.67
C LEU A 37 9.24 6.67 -8.51
N THR A 38 9.50 7.05 -9.76
CA THR A 38 10.47 6.35 -10.63
C THR A 38 11.92 6.52 -10.19
N ASP A 39 12.20 7.55 -9.39
CA ASP A 39 13.55 7.87 -8.91
C ASP A 39 13.83 7.22 -7.54
N HIS A 40 12.94 6.35 -7.09
CA HIS A 40 12.93 5.69 -5.78
C HIS A 40 12.92 4.18 -5.96
N ASP A 41 13.54 3.46 -5.02
CA ASP A 41 13.60 2.00 -5.07
C ASP A 41 12.24 1.38 -4.77
N PHE A 42 11.73 0.57 -5.69
CA PHE A 42 10.49 -0.16 -5.52
C PHE A 42 10.72 -1.40 -4.64
N LEU A 43 10.00 -1.50 -3.51
CA LEU A 43 10.12 -2.60 -2.57
C LEU A 43 9.09 -3.72 -2.80
N GLY A 44 8.01 -3.42 -3.51
CA GLY A 44 6.98 -4.40 -3.83
C GLY A 44 5.57 -3.81 -3.86
N CYS A 45 4.63 -4.62 -4.33
CA CYS A 45 3.22 -4.25 -4.38
C CYS A 45 2.33 -5.31 -3.71
N ALA A 46 1.13 -4.89 -3.29
CA ALA A 46 0.09 -5.80 -2.85
C ALA A 46 -1.26 -5.36 -3.41
N GLU A 47 -2.02 -6.32 -3.93
CA GLU A 47 -3.36 -6.07 -4.46
C GLU A 47 -4.43 -6.66 -3.54
N LEU A 48 -5.53 -5.92 -3.37
CA LEU A 48 -6.71 -6.37 -2.66
C LEU A 48 -7.98 -5.75 -3.22
N THR A 49 -9.13 -6.34 -2.90
CA THR A 49 -10.44 -5.72 -3.16
C THR A 49 -11.00 -5.13 -1.88
N LEU A 50 -11.80 -4.08 -2.01
CA LEU A 50 -12.42 -3.42 -0.85
C LEU A 50 -13.31 -4.40 -0.07
N ILE A 51 -14.06 -5.27 -0.75
CA ILE A 51 -14.85 -6.32 -0.12
C ILE A 51 -13.98 -7.26 0.75
N SER A 52 -12.78 -7.62 0.29
CA SER A 52 -11.89 -8.51 1.06
C SER A 52 -11.40 -7.89 2.36
N LEU A 53 -11.25 -6.55 2.41
CA LEU A 53 -10.89 -5.82 3.62
C LEU A 53 -12.08 -5.71 4.59
N LEU A 54 -13.28 -5.46 4.05
CA LEU A 54 -14.51 -5.35 4.84
C LEU A 54 -14.91 -6.68 5.49
N GLN A 55 -14.62 -7.81 4.83
CA GLN A 55 -14.88 -9.15 5.36
C GLN A 55 -13.83 -9.63 6.37
N ALA A 56 -12.68 -8.97 6.47
CA ALA A 56 -11.61 -9.40 7.35
C ALA A 56 -11.93 -9.13 8.84
N PRO A 57 -11.50 -10.00 9.76
CA PRO A 57 -11.64 -9.76 11.20
C PRO A 57 -11.03 -8.41 11.59
N LEU A 58 -11.76 -7.64 12.40
CA LEU A 58 -11.37 -6.29 12.83
C LEU A 58 -11.10 -5.29 11.70
N ARG A 59 -11.53 -5.60 10.45
CA ARG A 59 -11.20 -4.85 9.23
C ARG A 59 -9.69 -4.65 9.05
N LYS A 60 -8.90 -5.66 9.44
CA LYS A 60 -7.44 -5.68 9.32
C LYS A 60 -7.02 -6.81 8.39
N ARG A 61 -6.05 -6.53 7.52
CA ARG A 61 -5.40 -7.54 6.69
C ARG A 61 -3.89 -7.37 6.72
N THR A 62 -3.19 -8.49 6.75
CA THR A 62 -1.77 -8.58 6.45
C THR A 62 -1.63 -9.02 5.00
N LEU A 63 -0.82 -8.31 4.23
CA LEU A 63 -0.54 -8.60 2.83
C LEU A 63 0.97 -8.81 2.68
N LEU A 64 1.35 -9.80 1.88
CA LEU A 64 2.74 -9.97 1.47
C LEU A 64 2.99 -9.06 0.26
N LEU A 65 4.12 -8.37 0.27
CA LEU A 65 4.56 -7.62 -0.90
C LEU A 65 5.08 -8.58 -1.95
N GLU A 66 4.55 -8.47 -3.15
CA GLU A 66 4.97 -9.21 -4.33
C GLU A 66 5.89 -8.34 -5.19
N ASP A 67 6.89 -8.97 -5.80
CA ASP A 67 7.75 -8.35 -6.80
C ASP A 67 7.09 -8.43 -8.18
N LYS A 68 5.93 -7.77 -8.31
CA LYS A 68 5.20 -7.64 -9.58
C LYS A 68 5.16 -6.18 -9.96
N LYS A 69 5.91 -5.82 -10.99
CA LYS A 69 5.84 -4.49 -11.60
C LYS A 69 4.69 -4.45 -12.60
#